data_AF-A0A251ST64-F1
#
_entry.id   AF-A0A251ST64-F1
#
_cell.length_a   1.000
_cell.length_b   1.000
_cell.length_c   1.000
_cell.angle_alpha   90.00
_cell.angle_beta   90.00
_cell.angle_gamma   90.00
#
_symmetry.space_group_name_H-M   'P 1'
#
loop_
_entity.id
_entity.type
_entity.pdbx_description
1 polymer ?
#
loop_
_entity_poly.entity_id
_entity_poly.type
_entity_poly.pdbx_seq_one_letter_code
_entity_poly.pdbx_strand_id
1 'polypeptide(L)'
;MVSLVRICLSDTRIYSSTIRTLTAAVTIFRHYHFNKSQTPKIPDPFASFQSTGRNIVAVFWDLDNKPPRSVSPFDAAIRLKKAAESFGAVRYKIAYANQHSFDYVPPEIKEHRRDTRKLNQLENKGVVKPVEPYICRVCGRKFYSNEKLINHFKQIHEREHQKRVSQIESAKGSQRVKLVGKYSMKMEKYNNAARDILTPKVGYGLGDELKRAGYCVNVVLNKPQAADVALRNHMVDMMDRRQMECLILVSDDSDFVEVIKEARLRCLKTVVVGGSNDGALKRVSDAAFSWEEIIMGKAKKEAVSVVGRWKDRDILKRLEWTYNYERERKLYGLCSEDDDQNDDLNAASNLVSDEVKTDQSRAWWKLESDSDSAASS
;
A
#
# COMPACT_ATOMS: atom_id res chain seq x y z
N MET A 1 43.90 52.62 17.33
CA MET A 1 43.09 51.69 18.16
C MET A 1 42.98 50.39 17.37
N VAL A 2 44.01 49.54 17.45
CA VAL A 2 44.11 48.35 18.33
C VAL A 2 43.05 47.30 17.95
N SER A 3 43.33 46.07 17.52
CA SER A 3 44.56 45.36 17.14
C SER A 3 44.16 44.10 16.35
N LEU A 4 45.01 43.72 15.39
CA LEU A 4 45.14 42.37 14.83
C LEU A 4 45.44 41.35 15.93
N VAL A 5 44.95 40.10 15.81
CA VAL A 5 45.78 38.91 16.06
C VAL A 5 45.35 37.75 15.14
N ARG A 6 46.30 37.36 14.28
CA ARG A 6 46.37 36.14 13.48
C ARG A 6 47.42 35.27 14.19
N ILE A 7 47.12 34.02 14.55
CA ILE A 7 48.13 33.05 14.98
C ILE A 7 47.88 31.73 14.24
N CYS A 8 48.78 31.44 13.30
CA CYS A 8 49.15 30.09 12.89
C CYS A 8 50.20 29.56 13.87
N LEU A 9 50.22 28.24 14.10
CA LEU A 9 51.33 27.37 14.53
C LEU A 9 50.67 25.98 14.75
N SER A 10 51.15 24.82 14.38
CA SER A 10 52.32 24.34 13.63
C SER A 10 52.18 22.81 13.55
N ASP A 11 52.65 22.22 12.45
CA ASP A 11 52.83 20.77 12.27
C ASP A 11 53.64 20.12 13.40
N THR A 12 53.27 18.90 13.78
CA THR A 12 54.25 17.83 14.03
C THR A 12 53.62 16.46 13.74
N ARG A 13 54.17 15.78 12.71
CA ARG A 13 54.08 14.34 12.51
C ARG A 13 55.09 13.66 13.43
N ILE A 14 54.68 12.60 14.13
CA ILE A 14 55.58 11.53 14.56
C ILE A 14 54.94 10.19 14.20
N TYR A 15 55.71 9.41 13.44
CA TYR A 15 55.47 8.03 13.05
C TYR A 15 55.98 7.11 14.17
N SER A 16 55.23 6.08 14.55
CA SER A 16 55.84 4.81 14.99
C SER A 16 54.83 3.68 14.89
N SER A 17 55.28 2.63 14.23
CA SER A 17 54.64 1.35 14.00
C SER A 17 54.54 0.50 15.27
N THR A 18 53.62 -0.48 15.26
CA THR A 18 53.89 -1.94 15.40
C THR A 18 52.82 -2.70 16.24
N ILE A 19 52.10 -3.60 15.54
CA ILE A 19 51.56 -4.92 15.93
C ILE A 19 50.30 -5.06 16.84
N ARG A 20 49.25 -5.60 16.17
CA ARG A 20 48.21 -6.58 16.57
C ARG A 20 47.81 -6.72 18.04
N THR A 21 46.50 -6.59 18.29
CA THR A 21 45.72 -7.70 18.87
C THR A 21 44.23 -7.54 18.52
N LEU A 22 43.61 -8.64 18.10
CA LEU A 22 42.18 -8.79 17.81
C LEU A 22 41.39 -8.79 19.12
N THR A 23 40.35 -7.95 19.21
CA THR A 23 39.27 -8.17 20.18
C THR A 23 37.95 -7.71 19.57
N ALA A 24 37.04 -8.66 19.42
CA ALA A 24 35.68 -8.44 18.97
C ALA A 24 34.93 -7.56 19.99
N ALA A 25 34.34 -6.46 19.51
CA ALA A 25 33.45 -5.62 20.31
C ALA A 25 32.12 -5.45 19.57
N VAL A 26 31.09 -6.10 20.11
CA VAL A 26 29.68 -5.99 19.78
C VAL A 26 29.30 -4.50 19.68
N THR A 27 28.87 -4.07 18.49
CA THR A 27 28.43 -2.69 18.27
C THR A 27 26.99 -2.54 18.79
N ILE A 28 26.87 -1.92 19.95
CA ILE A 28 25.60 -1.46 20.52
C ILE A 28 25.11 -0.28 19.68
N PHE A 29 23.98 -0.47 18.97
CA PHE A 29 23.29 0.63 18.31
C PHE A 29 22.75 1.62 19.37
N ARG A 30 23.37 2.80 19.45
CA ARG A 30 22.87 3.96 20.20
C ARG A 30 21.50 4.37 19.67
N HIS A 31 20.49 4.24 20.52
CA HIS A 31 19.20 4.90 20.36
C HIS A 31 19.40 6.42 20.37
N TYR A 32 19.15 7.07 19.23
CA TYR A 32 18.96 8.51 19.21
C TYR A 32 17.52 8.82 19.67
N HIS A 33 17.41 9.39 20.87
CA HIS A 33 16.19 10.05 21.33
C HIS A 33 15.99 11.33 20.49
N PHE A 34 15.09 11.28 19.51
CA PHE A 34 14.61 12.49 18.84
C PHE A 34 13.39 13.05 19.58
N ASN A 35 13.46 14.35 19.86
CA ASN A 35 12.52 15.12 20.66
C ASN A 35 11.08 15.04 20.14
N LYS A 36 10.15 14.74 21.03
CA LYS A 36 8.72 14.56 20.75
C LYS A 36 7.99 15.90 20.87
N SER A 37 7.96 16.69 19.81
CA SER A 37 7.06 17.84 19.70
C SER A 37 5.92 17.54 18.71
N GLN A 38 4.76 17.21 19.29
CA GLN A 38 3.39 17.32 18.77
C GLN A 38 3.14 16.91 17.30
N THR A 39 2.97 15.60 17.07
CA THR A 39 2.19 15.05 15.95
C THR A 39 0.79 14.68 16.44
N PRO A 40 -0.30 14.99 15.69
CA PRO A 40 -1.65 14.63 16.09
C PRO A 40 -1.83 13.11 16.13
N LYS A 41 -2.34 12.61 17.26
CA LYS A 41 -2.60 11.18 17.51
C LYS A 41 -3.65 10.66 16.53
N ILE A 42 -3.25 9.76 15.65
CA ILE A 42 -4.16 8.88 14.90
C ILE A 42 -4.86 7.99 15.95
N PRO A 43 -6.20 7.87 15.96
CA PRO A 43 -6.88 7.00 16.92
C PRO A 43 -6.50 5.56 16.64
N ASP A 44 -6.08 4.87 17.69
CA ASP A 44 -5.68 3.47 17.65
C ASP A 44 -6.92 2.56 17.56
N PRO A 45 -7.14 1.79 16.48
CA PRO A 45 -8.27 0.88 16.34
C PRO A 45 -7.80 -0.57 16.53
N PHE A 46 -7.10 -0.88 17.63
CA PHE A 46 -6.87 -2.27 18.02
C PHE A 46 -8.07 -2.80 18.81
N ALA A 47 -9.13 -3.13 18.08
CA ALA A 47 -9.89 -4.33 18.39
C ALA A 47 -9.23 -5.47 17.60
N SER A 48 -8.68 -6.46 18.30
CA SER A 48 -8.22 -7.72 17.73
C SER A 48 -9.42 -8.48 17.15
N PHE A 49 -9.90 -8.05 15.98
CA PHE A 49 -10.76 -8.88 15.16
C PHE A 49 -9.90 -10.03 14.67
N GLN A 50 -10.18 -11.22 15.16
CA GLN A 50 -9.67 -12.47 14.63
C GLN A 50 -9.91 -12.46 13.12
N SER A 51 -8.82 -12.39 12.36
CA SER A 51 -8.86 -12.37 10.90
C SER A 51 -9.47 -13.68 10.43
N THR A 52 -10.65 -13.62 9.79
CA THR A 52 -11.07 -14.65 8.83
C THR A 52 -9.91 -14.82 7.85
N GLY A 53 -9.30 -16.00 7.70
CA GLY A 53 -8.04 -16.27 6.97
C GLY A 53 -7.94 -15.72 5.53
N ARG A 54 -7.93 -14.39 5.39
CA ARG A 54 -7.95 -13.58 4.17
C ARG A 54 -6.76 -12.65 4.27
N ASN A 55 -6.05 -12.52 3.14
CA ASN A 55 -4.84 -11.73 3.07
C ASN A 55 -5.09 -10.28 3.46
N ILE A 56 -4.17 -9.66 4.21
CA ILE A 56 -4.25 -8.23 4.52
C ILE A 56 -3.76 -7.42 3.32
N VAL A 57 -4.64 -6.59 2.76
CA VAL A 57 -4.39 -5.79 1.57
C VAL A 57 -4.14 -4.33 1.93
N ALA A 58 -3.08 -3.74 1.36
CA ALA A 58 -2.79 -2.32 1.40
C ALA A 58 -2.84 -1.72 -0.02
N VAL A 59 -3.58 -0.62 -0.18
CA VAL A 59 -3.69 0.13 -1.42
C VAL A 59 -2.89 1.41 -1.30
N PHE A 60 -1.94 1.61 -2.19
CA PHE A 60 -1.10 2.79 -2.34
C PHE A 60 -1.44 3.49 -3.65
N TRP A 61 -1.83 4.75 -3.57
CA TRP A 61 -2.24 5.52 -4.73
C TRP A 61 -1.37 6.76 -4.89
N ASP A 62 -0.63 6.78 -5.99
CA ASP A 62 0.05 7.96 -6.50
C ASP A 62 -0.94 8.81 -7.31
N LEU A 63 -1.46 9.85 -6.65
CA LEU A 63 -2.47 10.73 -7.24
C LEU A 63 -1.88 11.73 -8.23
N ASP A 64 -0.58 12.00 -8.16
CA ASP A 64 0.09 12.94 -9.07
C ASP A 64 0.20 12.30 -10.46
N ASN A 65 0.59 11.03 -10.50
CA ASN A 65 0.67 10.27 -11.74
C ASN A 65 -0.72 9.84 -12.24
N LYS A 66 -1.60 9.36 -11.35
CA LYS A 66 -2.89 8.77 -11.73
C LYS A 66 -4.12 9.41 -11.05
N PRO A 67 -4.43 10.68 -11.33
CA PRO A 67 -5.65 11.30 -10.82
C PRO A 67 -6.89 10.73 -11.51
N PRO A 68 -8.04 10.61 -10.80
CA PRO A 68 -9.29 10.18 -11.40
C PRO A 68 -9.85 11.29 -12.31
N ARG A 69 -9.64 11.16 -13.63
CA ARG A 69 -10.07 12.15 -14.64
C ARG A 69 -11.42 11.85 -15.27
N SER A 70 -11.78 10.58 -15.45
CA SER A 70 -12.96 10.16 -16.23
C SER A 70 -14.22 9.93 -15.41
N VAL A 71 -14.11 9.83 -14.08
CA VAL A 71 -15.21 9.57 -13.15
C VAL A 71 -15.01 10.44 -11.91
N SER A 72 -16.06 10.67 -11.13
CA SER A 72 -15.92 11.35 -9.84
C SER A 72 -14.84 10.68 -8.98
N PRO A 73 -13.95 11.44 -8.31
CA PRO A 73 -12.92 10.89 -7.45
C PRO A 73 -13.46 9.92 -6.39
N PHE A 74 -14.62 10.20 -5.81
CA PHE A 74 -15.29 9.29 -4.89
C PHE A 74 -15.66 7.95 -5.54
N ASP A 75 -16.30 7.96 -6.71
CA ASP A 75 -16.71 6.71 -7.37
C ASP A 75 -15.50 5.90 -7.82
N ALA A 76 -14.46 6.57 -8.33
CA ALA A 76 -13.21 5.93 -8.70
C ALA A 76 -12.58 5.20 -7.51
N ALA A 77 -12.50 5.87 -6.36
CA ALA A 77 -11.97 5.29 -5.12
C ALA A 77 -12.79 4.11 -4.60
N ILE A 78 -14.13 4.18 -4.69
CA ILE A 78 -15.01 3.07 -4.30
C ILE A 78 -14.84 1.88 -5.25
N ARG A 79 -14.70 2.11 -6.55
CA ARG A 79 -14.44 1.04 -7.54
C ARG A 79 -13.09 0.38 -7.29
N LEU A 80 -12.05 1.16 -7.04
CA LEU A 80 -10.72 0.67 -6.69
C LEU A 80 -10.76 -0.17 -5.39
N LYS A 81 -11.43 0.32 -4.34
CA LYS A 81 -11.64 -0.43 -3.10
C LYS A 81 -12.32 -1.78 -3.36
N LYS A 82 -13.40 -1.79 -4.14
CA LYS A 82 -14.14 -3.02 -4.47
C LYS A 82 -13.31 -4.03 -5.27
N ALA A 83 -12.39 -3.56 -6.11
CA ALA A 83 -11.44 -4.43 -6.81
C ALA A 83 -10.37 -4.97 -5.85
N ALA A 84 -9.84 -4.12 -4.97
CA ALA A 84 -8.87 -4.51 -3.94
C ALA A 84 -9.44 -5.54 -2.95
N GLU A 85 -10.73 -5.43 -2.59
CA GLU A 85 -11.45 -6.40 -1.74
C GLU A 85 -11.49 -7.82 -2.35
N SER A 86 -11.35 -7.96 -3.67
CA SER A 86 -11.25 -9.29 -4.31
C SER A 86 -9.94 -10.02 -3.98
N PHE A 87 -8.88 -9.29 -3.58
CA PHE A 87 -7.58 -9.87 -3.22
C PHE A 87 -7.46 -10.22 -1.72
N GLY A 88 -8.34 -9.69 -0.88
CA GLY A 88 -8.31 -9.90 0.57
C GLY A 88 -8.98 -8.77 1.35
N ALA A 89 -8.71 -8.70 2.65
CA ALA A 89 -9.24 -7.68 3.54
C ALA A 89 -8.45 -6.37 3.37
N VAL A 90 -9.07 -5.35 2.76
CA VAL A 90 -8.46 -4.03 2.58
C VAL A 90 -8.41 -3.29 3.92
N ARG A 91 -7.23 -3.26 4.53
CA ARG A 91 -7.00 -2.60 5.82
C ARG A 91 -6.44 -1.19 5.64
N TYR A 92 -5.57 -1.00 4.65
CA TYR A 92 -4.90 0.27 4.40
C TYR A 92 -5.27 0.80 3.03
N LYS A 93 -5.65 2.08 2.98
CA LYS A 93 -6.00 2.80 1.75
C LYS A 93 -5.31 4.15 1.84
N ILE A 94 -4.16 4.26 1.22
CA ILE A 94 -3.24 5.39 1.39
C ILE A 94 -3.08 6.05 0.04
N ALA A 95 -3.18 7.38 0.00
CA ALA A 95 -2.99 8.16 -1.20
C ALA A 95 -2.03 9.32 -0.92
N TYR A 96 -1.07 9.54 -1.81
CA TYR A 96 -0.14 10.65 -1.75
C TYR A 96 -0.30 11.53 -2.98
N ALA A 97 -0.21 12.83 -2.76
CA ALA A 97 -0.11 13.82 -3.83
C ALA A 97 0.66 15.04 -3.35
N ASN A 98 1.28 15.75 -4.28
CA ASN A 98 1.78 17.08 -4.04
C ASN A 98 0.62 18.07 -3.84
N GLN A 99 0.87 19.15 -3.11
CA GLN A 99 -0.14 20.18 -2.82
C GLN A 99 -0.84 20.73 -4.08
N HIS A 100 -0.09 20.97 -5.16
CA HIS A 100 -0.65 21.50 -6.41
C HIS A 100 -1.65 20.56 -7.10
N SER A 101 -1.53 19.24 -6.88
CA SER A 101 -2.46 18.25 -7.45
C SER A 101 -3.88 18.34 -6.86
N PHE A 102 -4.01 18.90 -5.66
CA PHE A 102 -5.29 19.19 -5.02
C PHE A 102 -5.89 20.53 -5.44
N ASP A 103 -5.07 21.47 -5.91
CA ASP A 103 -5.50 22.79 -6.38
C ASP A 103 -5.99 22.76 -7.82
N TYR A 104 -5.49 21.82 -8.62
CA TYR A 104 -5.94 21.64 -10.00
C TYR A 104 -7.45 21.41 -10.01
N VAL A 105 -8.18 22.05 -10.91
CA VAL A 105 -9.61 21.78 -11.12
C VAL A 105 -9.79 21.69 -12.64
N PRO A 106 -10.33 20.57 -13.16
CA PRO A 106 -10.58 20.38 -14.58
C PRO A 106 -11.32 21.56 -15.21
N PRO A 107 -10.98 21.94 -16.46
CA PRO A 107 -11.60 23.08 -17.15
C PRO A 107 -13.12 23.00 -17.21
N GLU A 108 -13.66 21.81 -17.46
CA GLU A 108 -15.10 21.55 -17.56
C GLU A 108 -15.80 21.86 -16.23
N ILE A 109 -15.17 21.51 -15.11
CA ILE A 109 -15.67 21.82 -13.77
C ILE A 109 -15.57 23.32 -13.50
N LYS A 110 -14.52 23.99 -13.98
CA LYS A 110 -14.38 25.46 -13.84
C LYS A 110 -15.48 26.18 -14.62
N GLU A 111 -15.79 25.77 -15.84
CA GLU A 111 -16.85 26.33 -16.67
C GLU A 111 -18.23 26.07 -16.06
N HIS A 112 -18.53 24.83 -15.71
CA HIS A 112 -19.78 24.49 -15.02
C HIS A 112 -19.97 25.33 -13.74
N ARG A 113 -18.91 25.57 -12.97
CA ARG A 113 -18.95 26.45 -11.79
C ARG A 113 -19.23 27.91 -12.16
N ARG A 114 -18.67 28.43 -13.26
CA ARG A 114 -18.98 29.78 -13.74
C ARG A 114 -20.43 29.88 -14.18
N ASP A 115 -20.93 28.89 -14.90
CA ASP A 115 -22.30 28.88 -15.42
C ASP A 115 -23.33 28.75 -14.30
N THR A 116 -23.08 27.85 -13.34
CA THR A 116 -23.92 27.73 -12.14
C THR A 116 -23.95 29.03 -11.34
N ARG A 117 -22.80 29.72 -11.18
CA ARG A 117 -22.73 31.01 -10.50
C ARG A 117 -23.53 32.09 -11.24
N LYS A 118 -23.40 32.16 -12.56
CA LYS A 118 -24.16 33.10 -13.39
C LYS A 118 -25.66 32.82 -13.28
N LEU A 119 -26.08 31.56 -13.36
CA LEU A 119 -27.48 31.15 -13.23
C LEU A 119 -28.05 31.55 -11.86
N ASN A 120 -27.35 31.23 -10.77
CA ASN A 120 -27.76 31.63 -9.42
C ASN A 120 -27.86 33.16 -9.29
N GLN A 121 -26.92 33.91 -9.86
CA GLN A 121 -26.99 35.38 -9.87
C GLN A 121 -28.20 35.92 -10.63
N LEU A 122 -28.56 35.31 -11.76
CA LEU A 122 -29.74 35.67 -12.54
C LEU A 122 -31.04 35.33 -11.80
N GLU A 123 -31.09 34.19 -11.10
CA GLU A 123 -32.21 33.81 -10.24
C GLU A 123 -32.40 34.77 -9.07
N ASN A 124 -31.30 35.17 -8.42
CA ASN A 124 -31.37 36.12 -7.30
C ASN A 124 -31.83 37.51 -7.74
N LYS A 125 -31.41 37.94 -8.94
CA LYS A 125 -31.88 39.18 -9.57
C LYS A 125 -33.32 39.08 -10.08
N GLY A 126 -33.93 37.88 -10.04
CA GLY A 126 -35.30 37.64 -10.50
C GLY A 126 -35.46 37.67 -12.03
N VAL A 127 -34.36 37.71 -12.78
CA VAL A 127 -34.35 37.76 -14.25
C VAL A 127 -34.73 36.40 -14.84
N VAL A 128 -34.32 35.32 -14.17
CA VAL A 128 -34.62 33.94 -14.55
C VAL A 128 -35.36 33.28 -13.39
N LYS A 129 -36.44 32.56 -13.69
CA LYS A 129 -37.14 31.72 -12.72
C LYS A 129 -36.88 30.25 -13.05
N PRO A 130 -36.57 29.41 -12.06
CA PRO A 130 -36.42 27.98 -12.31
C PRO A 130 -37.77 27.40 -12.76
N VAL A 131 -37.74 26.52 -13.76
CA VAL A 131 -38.92 25.85 -14.32
C VAL A 131 -39.65 25.06 -13.23
N GLU A 132 -38.89 24.42 -12.34
CA GLU A 132 -39.40 23.73 -11.16
C GLU A 132 -38.86 24.38 -9.88
N PRO A 133 -39.69 24.59 -8.85
CA PRO A 133 -39.24 25.11 -7.57
C PRO A 133 -38.27 24.14 -6.89
N TYR A 134 -37.20 24.67 -6.29
CA TYR A 134 -36.29 23.91 -5.45
C TYR A 134 -37.00 23.42 -4.18
N ILE A 135 -36.95 22.11 -3.90
CA ILE A 135 -37.65 21.51 -2.76
C ILE A 135 -36.64 21.09 -1.68
N CYS A 136 -36.87 21.52 -0.44
CA CYS A 136 -36.11 21.02 0.70
C CYS A 136 -36.51 19.57 1.00
N ARG A 137 -35.59 18.62 0.83
CA ARG A 137 -35.83 17.19 1.07
C ARG A 137 -36.04 16.82 2.54
N VAL A 138 -35.74 17.72 3.48
CA VAL A 138 -35.97 17.49 4.91
C VAL A 138 -37.39 17.87 5.33
N CYS A 139 -37.88 19.05 4.93
CA CYS A 139 -39.17 19.59 5.36
C CYS A 139 -40.23 19.76 4.26
N GLY A 140 -39.89 19.51 2.99
CA GLY A 140 -40.80 19.60 1.84
C GLY A 140 -41.11 21.01 1.35
N ARG A 141 -40.52 22.06 1.95
CA ARG A 141 -40.76 23.46 1.54
C ARG A 141 -40.18 23.74 0.15
N LYS A 142 -40.92 24.53 -0.64
CA LYS A 142 -40.55 24.96 -1.99
C LYS A 142 -39.89 26.33 -1.97
N PHE A 143 -38.86 26.51 -2.79
CA PHE A 143 -38.06 27.73 -2.94
C PHE A 143 -37.88 28.04 -4.43
N TYR A 144 -37.88 29.32 -4.78
CA TYR A 144 -37.78 29.78 -6.17
C TYR A 144 -36.40 30.37 -6.51
N SER A 145 -35.44 30.25 -5.61
CA SER A 145 -34.02 30.58 -5.82
C SER A 145 -33.18 29.57 -5.06
N ASN A 146 -32.07 29.17 -5.67
CA ASN A 146 -31.13 28.20 -5.09
C ASN A 146 -30.57 28.70 -3.74
N GLU A 147 -30.22 29.98 -3.63
CA GLU A 147 -29.67 30.56 -2.41
C GLU A 147 -30.67 30.55 -1.25
N LYS A 148 -31.96 30.78 -1.53
CA LYS A 148 -33.00 30.72 -0.49
C LYS A 148 -33.13 29.31 0.09
N LEU A 149 -33.02 28.27 -0.75
CA LEU A 149 -32.98 26.88 -0.28
C LEU A 149 -31.74 26.63 0.57
N ILE A 150 -30.55 27.04 0.13
CA ILE A 150 -29.30 26.83 0.87
C ILE A 150 -29.36 27.54 2.23
N ASN A 151 -29.78 28.80 2.26
CA ASN A 151 -29.88 29.58 3.49
C ASN A 151 -30.90 28.97 4.46
N HIS A 152 -32.05 28.52 3.96
CA HIS A 152 -33.02 27.77 4.76
C HIS A 152 -32.41 26.49 5.36
N PHE A 153 -31.67 25.72 4.56
CA PHE A 153 -31.05 24.48 5.01
C PHE A 153 -30.01 24.74 6.12
N LYS A 154 -29.14 25.73 5.94
CA LYS A 154 -28.12 26.12 6.93
C LYS A 154 -28.73 26.69 8.22
N GLN A 155 -29.74 27.53 8.11
CA GLN A 155 -30.33 28.18 9.29
C GLN A 155 -31.16 27.22 10.14
N ILE A 156 -31.89 26.31 9.51
CA ILE A 156 -32.86 25.45 10.19
C ILE A 156 -32.29 24.06 10.42
N HIS A 157 -31.93 23.35 9.34
CA HIS A 157 -31.63 21.93 9.40
C HIS A 157 -30.21 21.63 9.90
N GLU A 158 -29.22 22.43 9.51
CA GLU A 158 -27.84 22.30 10.00
C GLU A 158 -27.78 22.61 11.51
N ARG A 159 -28.45 23.67 11.96
CA ARG A 159 -28.57 23.98 13.41
C ARG A 159 -29.28 22.87 14.18
N GLU A 160 -30.35 22.31 13.65
CA GLU A 160 -31.09 21.22 14.30
C GLU A 160 -30.26 19.92 14.35
N HIS A 161 -29.52 19.61 13.28
CA HIS A 161 -28.60 18.48 13.25
C HIS A 161 -27.47 18.65 14.27
N GLN A 162 -26.84 19.82 14.33
CA GLN A 162 -25.77 20.10 15.29
C GLN A 162 -26.24 19.89 16.73
N LYS A 163 -27.46 20.34 17.07
CA LYS A 163 -28.06 20.09 18.39
C LYS A 163 -28.17 18.59 18.71
N ARG A 164 -28.57 17.76 17.74
CA ARG A 164 -28.68 16.30 17.93
C ARG A 164 -27.31 15.65 18.11
N VAL A 165 -26.33 16.07 17.31
CA VAL A 165 -24.94 15.58 17.40
C VAL A 165 -24.35 15.90 18.77
N SER A 166 -24.44 17.17 19.21
CA SER A 166 -23.93 17.57 20.53
C SER A 166 -24.61 16.83 21.69
N GLN A 167 -25.92 16.55 21.59
CA GLN A 167 -26.60 15.71 22.60
C GLN A 167 -26.03 14.29 22.65
N ILE A 168 -25.78 13.66 21.50
CA ILE A 168 -25.18 12.32 21.43
C ILE A 168 -23.74 12.34 21.97
N GLU A 169 -22.97 13.36 21.62
CA GLU A 169 -21.59 13.54 22.08
C GLU A 169 -21.50 13.74 23.59
N SER A 170 -22.43 14.49 24.19
CA SER A 170 -22.50 14.66 25.65
C SER A 170 -22.94 13.40 26.40
N ALA A 171 -23.68 12.49 25.76
CA ALA A 171 -24.20 11.28 26.40
C ALA A 171 -23.16 10.16 26.42
N LYS A 172 -23.12 9.40 27.53
CA LYS A 172 -22.22 8.25 27.71
C LYS A 172 -23.01 6.95 27.92
N GLY A 173 -22.39 5.81 27.59
CA GLY A 173 -22.93 4.47 27.84
C GLY A 173 -24.26 4.18 27.14
N SER A 174 -25.17 3.51 27.85
CA SER A 174 -26.48 3.07 27.31
C SER A 174 -27.35 4.23 26.82
N GLN A 175 -27.24 5.40 27.45
CA GLN A 175 -27.97 6.60 27.04
C GLN A 175 -27.55 7.09 25.65
N ARG A 176 -26.25 6.97 25.32
CA ARG A 176 -25.75 7.30 23.97
C ARG A 176 -26.36 6.38 22.92
N VAL A 177 -26.42 5.07 23.19
CA VAL A 177 -27.00 4.08 22.28
C VAL A 177 -28.49 4.38 22.03
N LYS A 178 -29.24 4.71 23.09
CA LYS A 178 -30.65 5.12 22.97
C LYS A 178 -30.84 6.38 22.12
N LEU A 179 -30.00 7.41 22.31
CA LEU A 179 -30.08 8.65 21.53
C LEU A 179 -29.70 8.46 20.06
N VAL A 180 -28.67 7.64 19.78
CA VAL A 180 -28.28 7.27 18.42
C VAL A 180 -29.45 6.54 17.72
N GLY A 181 -30.07 5.56 18.39
CA GLY A 181 -31.25 4.88 17.87
C GLY A 181 -32.42 5.83 17.60
N LYS A 182 -32.73 6.73 18.55
CA LYS A 182 -33.81 7.73 18.43
C LYS A 182 -33.60 8.69 17.26
N TYR A 183 -32.36 9.12 17.01
CA TYR A 183 -32.07 10.12 15.98
C TYR A 183 -31.61 9.53 14.64
N SER A 184 -31.38 8.22 14.54
CA SER A 184 -30.84 7.54 13.34
C SER A 184 -31.52 8.01 12.05
N MET A 185 -32.85 7.83 11.94
CA MET A 185 -33.62 8.21 10.74
C MET A 185 -33.58 9.71 10.43
N LYS A 186 -33.59 10.57 11.46
CA LYS A 186 -33.54 12.03 11.29
C LYS A 186 -32.15 12.47 10.84
N MET A 187 -31.11 11.81 11.34
CA MET A 187 -29.72 12.04 10.96
C MET A 187 -29.50 11.61 9.51
N GLU A 188 -30.00 10.44 9.13
CA GLU A 188 -29.92 9.93 7.76
C GLU A 188 -30.66 10.84 6.78
N LYS A 189 -31.89 11.27 7.12
CA LYS A 189 -32.65 12.23 6.30
C LYS A 189 -31.90 13.55 6.10
N TYR A 190 -31.28 14.07 7.15
CA TYR A 190 -30.42 15.26 7.06
C TYR A 190 -29.22 15.00 6.15
N ASN A 191 -28.46 13.92 6.39
CA ASN A 191 -27.27 13.58 5.63
C ASN A 191 -27.58 13.42 4.14
N ASN A 192 -28.70 12.77 3.81
CA ASN A 192 -29.15 12.61 2.43
C ASN A 192 -29.45 13.96 1.77
N ALA A 193 -30.15 14.86 2.46
CA ALA A 193 -30.45 16.19 1.92
C ALA A 193 -29.22 17.12 1.88
N ALA A 194 -28.32 17.03 2.89
CA ALA A 194 -27.10 17.83 2.96
C ALA A 194 -26.13 17.48 1.81
N ARG A 195 -26.09 16.21 1.40
CA ARG A 195 -25.33 15.77 0.21
C ARG A 195 -25.78 16.45 -1.07
N ASP A 196 -27.07 16.76 -1.20
CA ASP A 196 -27.61 17.42 -2.40
C ASP A 196 -27.50 18.95 -2.35
N ILE A 197 -27.60 19.54 -1.15
CA ILE A 197 -27.77 21.00 -0.96
C ILE A 197 -26.48 21.69 -0.52
N LEU A 198 -25.77 21.14 0.48
CA LEU A 198 -24.57 21.75 1.06
C LEU A 198 -23.29 21.30 0.37
N THR A 199 -23.27 20.04 -0.05
CA THR A 199 -22.15 19.51 -0.84
C THR A 199 -22.49 19.78 -2.30
N PRO A 200 -21.71 20.59 -3.04
CA PRO A 200 -21.96 20.74 -4.46
C PRO A 200 -21.88 19.35 -5.12
N LYS A 201 -22.89 19.00 -5.93
CA LYS A 201 -22.91 17.75 -6.72
C LYS A 201 -21.67 17.60 -7.62
N VAL A 202 -20.97 18.70 -7.87
CA VAL A 202 -19.77 18.75 -8.70
C VAL A 202 -18.71 19.62 -8.03
N GLY A 203 -17.63 18.99 -7.58
CA GLY A 203 -16.45 19.74 -7.19
C GLY A 203 -15.31 18.84 -6.77
N TYR A 204 -14.26 18.86 -7.59
CA TYR A 204 -12.90 18.30 -7.46
C TYR A 204 -12.21 18.64 -6.11
N GLY A 205 -12.87 18.41 -4.97
CA GLY A 205 -12.20 18.30 -3.69
C GLY A 205 -11.55 16.93 -3.66
N LEU A 206 -10.52 16.73 -4.50
CA LEU A 206 -9.89 15.42 -4.71
C LEU A 206 -9.57 14.77 -3.37
N GLY A 207 -8.96 15.53 -2.46
CA GLY A 207 -8.66 15.05 -1.11
C GLY A 207 -9.90 14.73 -0.28
N ASP A 208 -10.90 15.59 -0.26
CA ASP A 208 -12.11 15.41 0.56
C ASP A 208 -12.99 14.26 0.06
N GLU A 209 -13.08 14.08 -1.26
CA GLU A 209 -13.81 12.95 -1.86
C GLU A 209 -13.13 11.61 -1.59
N LEU A 210 -11.80 11.58 -1.67
CA LEU A 210 -11.03 10.38 -1.34
C LEU A 210 -11.10 10.07 0.17
N LYS A 211 -11.02 11.09 1.03
CA LYS A 211 -11.27 10.94 2.48
C LYS A 211 -12.68 10.43 2.76
N ARG A 212 -13.68 10.90 2.02
CA ARG A 212 -15.07 10.39 2.10
C ARG A 212 -15.18 8.92 1.67
N ALA A 213 -14.36 8.47 0.72
CA ALA A 213 -14.21 7.04 0.38
C ALA A 213 -13.36 6.25 1.40
N GLY A 214 -12.87 6.93 2.44
CA GLY A 214 -12.07 6.37 3.53
C GLY A 214 -10.61 6.13 3.17
N TYR A 215 -10.05 6.89 2.21
CA TYR A 215 -8.61 6.91 1.96
C TYR A 215 -7.93 7.89 2.92
N CYS A 216 -6.77 7.49 3.44
CA CYS A 216 -5.83 8.35 4.13
C CYS A 216 -5.04 9.15 3.08
N VAL A 217 -5.50 10.37 2.81
CA VAL A 217 -4.87 11.27 1.83
C VAL A 217 -3.80 12.12 2.54
N ASN A 218 -2.54 11.93 2.14
CA ASN A 218 -1.41 12.69 2.63
C ASN A 218 -0.97 13.70 1.58
N VAL A 219 -0.90 14.97 1.98
CA VAL A 219 -0.45 16.06 1.12
C VAL A 219 1.02 16.32 1.41
N VAL A 220 1.84 16.32 0.37
CA VAL A 220 3.28 16.63 0.46
C VAL A 220 3.55 18.03 -0.10
N LEU A 221 4.57 18.70 0.43
CA LEU A 221 5.03 19.99 -0.10
C LEU A 221 5.44 19.84 -1.57
N ASN A 222 5.18 20.87 -2.37
CA ASN A 222 5.52 20.92 -3.79
C ASN A 222 7.04 20.87 -4.00
N LYS A 223 7.57 19.67 -4.11
CA LYS A 223 8.97 19.37 -4.46
C LYS A 223 8.96 18.21 -5.45
N PRO A 224 9.86 18.22 -6.46
CA PRO A 224 9.94 17.11 -7.40
C PRO A 224 10.17 15.80 -6.64
N GLN A 225 9.43 14.76 -7.02
CA GLN A 225 9.49 13.41 -6.45
C GLN A 225 9.18 13.29 -4.95
N ALA A 226 8.75 14.36 -4.27
CA ALA A 226 8.53 14.29 -2.83
C ALA A 226 7.36 13.38 -2.45
N ALA A 227 6.30 13.38 -3.26
CA ALA A 227 5.20 12.41 -3.14
C ALA A 227 5.71 10.97 -3.34
N ASP A 228 6.53 10.74 -4.36
CA ASP A 228 7.05 9.40 -4.70
C ASP A 228 7.96 8.86 -3.60
N VAL A 229 8.89 9.68 -3.10
CA VAL A 229 9.77 9.32 -1.97
C VAL A 229 8.96 9.04 -0.72
N ALA A 230 7.96 9.87 -0.41
CA ALA A 230 7.10 9.64 0.76
C ALA A 230 6.28 8.36 0.62
N LEU A 231 5.75 8.08 -0.56
CA LEU A 231 5.00 6.86 -0.86
C LEU A 231 5.90 5.62 -0.75
N ARG A 232 7.09 5.65 -1.37
CA ARG A 232 8.10 4.58 -1.27
C ARG A 232 8.49 4.29 0.17
N ASN A 233 8.82 5.33 0.95
CA ASN A 233 9.21 5.18 2.35
C ASN A 233 8.09 4.56 3.20
N HIS A 234 6.83 4.93 2.94
CA HIS A 234 5.68 4.36 3.64
C HIS A 234 5.47 2.89 3.25
N MET A 235 5.63 2.53 1.97
CA MET A 235 5.56 1.14 1.53
C MET A 235 6.62 0.28 2.24
N VAL A 236 7.87 0.77 2.31
CA VAL A 236 8.98 0.08 2.98
C VAL A 236 8.73 -0.07 4.49
N ASP A 237 8.33 0.99 5.19
CA ASP A 237 8.02 0.91 6.63
C ASP A 237 6.90 -0.11 6.93
N MET A 238 5.86 -0.16 6.10
CA MET A 238 4.79 -1.16 6.27
C MET A 238 5.26 -2.58 5.95
N MET A 239 6.19 -2.76 5.00
CA MET A 239 6.82 -4.06 4.73
C MET A 239 7.70 -4.51 5.90
N ASP A 240 8.49 -3.60 6.48
CA ASP A 240 9.35 -3.87 7.64
C ASP A 240 8.53 -4.28 8.87
N ARG A 241 7.40 -3.61 9.10
CA ARG A 241 6.46 -3.94 10.19
C ARG A 241 5.59 -5.16 9.90
N ARG A 242 5.70 -5.78 8.71
CA ARG A 242 4.88 -6.92 8.25
C ARG A 242 3.38 -6.69 8.43
N GLN A 243 2.91 -5.48 8.10
CA GLN A 243 1.52 -5.08 8.31
C GLN A 243 0.59 -5.49 7.16
N MET A 244 1.13 -5.97 6.04
CA MET A 244 0.38 -6.36 4.85
C MET A 244 0.98 -7.61 4.21
N GLU A 245 0.14 -8.35 3.50
CA GLU A 245 0.50 -9.54 2.74
C GLU A 245 0.31 -9.32 1.23
N CYS A 246 -0.55 -8.37 0.86
CA CYS A 246 -0.79 -7.96 -0.52
C CYS A 246 -0.66 -6.44 -0.67
N LEU A 247 0.20 -6.03 -1.58
CA LEU A 247 0.47 -4.64 -1.93
C LEU A 247 -0.16 -4.33 -3.28
N ILE A 248 -1.01 -3.31 -3.32
CA ILE A 248 -1.62 -2.78 -4.54
C ILE A 248 -1.08 -1.37 -4.77
N LEU A 249 -0.35 -1.15 -5.86
CA LEU A 249 0.16 0.16 -6.26
C LEU A 249 -0.65 0.70 -7.44
N VAL A 250 -1.13 1.94 -7.33
CA VAL A 250 -1.75 2.68 -8.43
C VAL A 250 -0.78 3.76 -8.89
N SER A 251 0.01 3.46 -9.92
CA SER A 251 0.94 4.38 -10.59
C SER A 251 1.42 3.77 -11.91
N ASP A 252 1.81 4.62 -12.85
CA ASP A 252 2.52 4.26 -14.09
C ASP A 252 4.02 4.55 -14.02
N ASP A 253 4.50 5.13 -12.92
CA ASP A 253 5.90 5.55 -12.79
C ASP A 253 6.86 4.37 -12.58
N SER A 254 7.89 4.28 -13.42
CA SER A 254 8.93 3.26 -13.34
C SER A 254 9.78 3.35 -12.08
N ASP A 255 9.80 4.49 -11.38
CA ASP A 255 10.61 4.68 -10.17
C ASP A 255 10.15 3.80 -8.99
N PHE A 256 8.96 3.19 -9.08
CA PHE A 256 8.48 2.22 -8.08
C PHE A 256 8.91 0.76 -8.36
N VAL A 257 9.57 0.48 -9.48
CA VAL A 257 9.95 -0.89 -9.87
C VAL A 257 10.81 -1.57 -8.80
N GLU A 258 11.76 -0.85 -8.21
CA GLU A 258 12.64 -1.39 -7.17
C GLU A 258 11.86 -1.82 -5.93
N VAL A 259 10.92 -0.99 -5.47
CA VAL A 259 10.08 -1.28 -4.30
C VAL A 259 9.16 -2.48 -4.57
N ILE A 260 8.64 -2.63 -5.79
CA ILE A 260 7.84 -3.82 -6.16
C ILE A 260 8.71 -5.08 -6.18
N LYS A 261 9.94 -5.03 -6.69
CA LYS A 261 10.88 -6.17 -6.63
C LYS A 261 11.16 -6.55 -5.18
N GLU A 262 11.42 -5.56 -4.34
CA GLU A 262 11.67 -5.76 -2.91
C GLU A 262 10.47 -6.41 -2.20
N ALA A 263 9.25 -5.95 -2.48
CA ALA A 263 8.03 -6.55 -1.94
C ALA A 263 7.90 -8.04 -2.30
N ARG A 264 8.25 -8.41 -3.54
CA ARG A 264 8.24 -9.82 -3.99
C ARG A 264 9.31 -10.66 -3.32
N LEU A 265 10.52 -10.12 -3.13
CA LEU A 265 11.59 -10.78 -2.39
C LEU A 265 11.19 -11.02 -0.92
N ARG A 266 10.36 -10.14 -0.36
CA ARG A 266 9.78 -10.28 0.98
C ARG A 266 8.53 -11.16 1.02
N CYS A 267 8.19 -11.84 -0.09
CA CYS A 267 7.05 -12.74 -0.26
C CYS A 267 5.65 -12.08 -0.17
N LEU A 268 5.54 -10.77 -0.43
CA LEU A 268 4.24 -10.11 -0.58
C LEU A 268 3.67 -10.39 -1.98
N LYS A 269 2.34 -10.52 -2.08
CA LYS A 269 1.66 -10.54 -3.38
C LYS A 269 1.57 -9.12 -3.91
N THR A 270 2.02 -8.89 -5.14
CA THR A 270 2.08 -7.54 -5.73
C THR A 270 1.09 -7.37 -6.87
N VAL A 271 0.28 -6.30 -6.81
CA VAL A 271 -0.64 -5.90 -7.86
C VAL A 271 -0.36 -4.46 -8.28
N VAL A 272 -0.27 -4.22 -9.59
CA VAL A 272 -0.11 -2.86 -10.13
C VAL A 272 -1.34 -2.46 -10.92
N VAL A 273 -1.81 -1.24 -10.70
CA VAL A 273 -2.88 -0.61 -11.48
C VAL A 273 -2.27 0.58 -12.23
N GLY A 274 -2.21 0.47 -13.54
CA GLY A 274 -1.59 1.47 -14.41
C GLY A 274 -2.46 1.85 -15.61
N GLY A 275 -1.88 2.45 -16.64
CA GLY A 275 -2.48 2.69 -17.94
C GLY A 275 -2.61 1.41 -18.76
N SER A 276 -3.02 1.54 -20.01
CA SER A 276 -3.26 0.40 -20.90
C SER A 276 -1.95 -0.21 -21.45
N ASN A 277 -0.83 0.50 -21.31
CA ASN A 277 0.47 0.04 -21.79
C ASN A 277 1.09 -1.02 -20.86
N ASP A 278 1.89 -1.93 -21.43
CA ASP A 278 2.70 -2.89 -20.68
C ASP A 278 3.95 -2.23 -20.09
N GLY A 279 3.74 -1.42 -19.06
CA GLY A 279 4.80 -0.72 -18.34
C GLY A 279 5.76 -1.65 -17.59
N ALA A 280 6.95 -1.14 -17.25
CA ALA A 280 7.96 -1.88 -16.50
C ALA A 280 7.43 -2.45 -15.18
N LEU A 281 6.57 -1.70 -14.49
CA LEU A 281 5.92 -2.15 -13.25
C LEU A 281 5.08 -3.43 -13.44
N LYS A 282 4.28 -3.49 -14.52
CA LYS A 282 3.39 -4.62 -14.78
C LYS A 282 4.16 -5.94 -14.97
N ARG A 283 5.30 -5.88 -15.68
CA ARG A 283 6.16 -7.05 -15.92
C ARG A 283 6.77 -7.62 -14.65
N VAL A 284 6.98 -6.77 -13.64
CA VAL A 284 7.60 -7.17 -12.38
C VAL A 284 6.57 -7.62 -11.35
N SER A 285 5.34 -7.12 -11.43
CA SER A 285 4.24 -7.47 -10.51
C SER A 285 3.70 -8.90 -10.73
N ASP A 286 3.06 -9.47 -9.71
CA ASP A 286 2.40 -10.78 -9.84
C ASP A 286 1.05 -10.71 -10.58
N ALA A 287 0.42 -9.53 -10.60
CA ALA A 287 -0.74 -9.23 -11.43
C ALA A 287 -0.79 -7.73 -11.76
N ALA A 288 -1.36 -7.41 -12.91
CA ALA A 288 -1.53 -6.02 -13.33
C ALA A 288 -2.91 -5.80 -13.96
N PHE A 289 -3.46 -4.60 -13.74
CA PHE A 289 -4.72 -4.16 -14.33
C PHE A 289 -4.57 -2.76 -14.91
N SER A 290 -5.37 -2.45 -15.91
CA SER A 290 -5.52 -1.07 -16.37
C SER A 290 -6.49 -0.29 -15.48
N TRP A 291 -6.30 1.03 -15.41
CA TRP A 291 -7.20 1.95 -14.73
C TRP A 291 -8.61 1.89 -15.32
N GLU A 292 -8.70 1.69 -16.64
CA GLU A 292 -9.96 1.51 -17.36
C GLU A 292 -10.68 0.21 -16.94
N GLU A 293 -9.96 -0.90 -16.74
CA GLU A 293 -10.53 -2.14 -16.21
C GLU A 293 -11.08 -1.99 -14.80
N ILE A 294 -10.43 -1.20 -13.95
CA ILE A 294 -10.92 -0.88 -12.60
C ILE A 294 -12.22 -0.11 -12.69
N ILE A 295 -12.28 0.91 -13.55
CA ILE A 295 -13.49 1.71 -13.76
C ILE A 295 -14.62 0.84 -14.31
N MET A 296 -14.35 0.00 -15.31
CA MET A 296 -15.36 -0.89 -15.90
C MET A 296 -15.76 -2.06 -14.97
N GLY A 297 -15.00 -2.31 -13.90
CA GLY A 297 -15.23 -3.41 -12.96
C GLY A 297 -14.78 -4.77 -13.48
N LYS A 298 -14.00 -4.84 -14.56
CA LYS A 298 -13.41 -6.07 -15.10
C LYS A 298 -12.38 -6.66 -14.12
N ALA A 299 -11.52 -5.80 -13.58
CA ALA A 299 -10.50 -6.18 -12.60
C ALA A 299 -11.10 -6.90 -11.37
N LYS A 300 -12.29 -6.50 -10.92
CA LYS A 300 -12.98 -7.16 -9.79
C LYS A 300 -13.26 -8.64 -10.08
N LYS A 301 -13.66 -8.96 -11.31
CA LYS A 301 -13.99 -10.32 -11.76
C LYS A 301 -12.72 -11.15 -11.94
N GLU A 302 -11.74 -10.58 -12.63
CA GLU A 302 -10.47 -11.26 -12.94
C GLU A 302 -9.60 -11.48 -11.71
N ALA A 303 -9.67 -10.58 -10.72
CA ALA A 303 -8.99 -10.72 -9.43
C ALA A 303 -9.25 -12.07 -8.76
N VAL A 304 -10.45 -12.64 -8.89
CA VAL A 304 -10.78 -13.95 -8.32
C VAL A 304 -9.95 -15.06 -8.97
N SER A 305 -9.78 -15.02 -10.29
CA SER A 305 -8.93 -15.96 -11.02
C SER A 305 -7.46 -15.79 -10.64
N VAL A 306 -6.98 -14.55 -10.52
CA VAL A 306 -5.61 -14.23 -10.08
C VAL A 306 -5.32 -14.83 -8.70
N VAL A 307 -6.21 -14.62 -7.73
CA VAL A 307 -6.07 -15.18 -6.38
C VAL A 307 -6.10 -16.71 -6.41
N GLY A 308 -6.90 -17.32 -7.28
CA GLY A 308 -6.88 -18.77 -7.52
C GLY A 308 -5.49 -19.26 -7.93
N ARG A 309 -4.90 -18.66 -8.97
CA ARG A 309 -3.55 -19.00 -9.44
C ARG A 309 -2.48 -18.81 -8.37
N TRP A 310 -2.63 -17.81 -7.50
CA TRP A 310 -1.70 -17.62 -6.39
C TRP A 310 -1.78 -18.76 -5.38
N LYS A 311 -2.99 -19.21 -5.03
CA LYS A 311 -3.17 -20.37 -4.14
C LYS A 311 -2.62 -21.64 -4.77
N ASP A 312 -2.88 -21.87 -6.06
CA ASP A 312 -2.37 -23.04 -6.77
C ASP A 312 -0.84 -23.04 -6.76
N ARG A 313 -0.22 -21.89 -7.04
CA ARG A 313 1.24 -21.74 -6.97
C ARG A 313 1.78 -21.98 -5.56
N ASP A 314 1.10 -21.49 -4.53
CA ASP A 314 1.52 -21.68 -3.14
C ASP A 314 1.37 -23.15 -2.71
N ILE A 315 0.37 -23.86 -3.21
CA ILE A 315 0.20 -25.32 -3.03
C ILE A 315 1.32 -26.06 -3.77
N LEU A 316 1.58 -25.74 -5.04
CA LEU A 316 2.63 -26.37 -5.83
C LEU A 316 4.00 -26.19 -5.17
N LYS A 317 4.34 -24.98 -4.70
CA LYS A 317 5.58 -24.75 -3.94
C LYS A 317 5.68 -25.55 -2.66
N ARG A 318 4.56 -25.83 -1.99
CA ARG A 318 4.54 -26.70 -0.80
C ARG A 318 4.71 -28.18 -1.16
N LEU A 319 4.35 -28.57 -2.37
CA LEU A 319 4.46 -29.94 -2.89
C LEU A 319 5.75 -30.18 -3.68
N GLU A 320 6.49 -29.12 -4.05
CA GLU A 320 7.83 -29.22 -4.63
C GLU A 320 8.74 -30.01 -3.67
N TRP A 321 9.01 -31.26 -4.01
CA TRP A 321 9.85 -32.15 -3.24
C TRP A 321 11.31 -31.76 -3.46
N THR A 322 11.89 -31.01 -2.53
CA THR A 322 13.34 -30.76 -2.52
C THR A 322 14.04 -31.96 -1.87
N TYR A 323 14.74 -32.74 -2.70
CA TYR A 323 15.65 -33.79 -2.24
C TYR A 323 16.67 -33.19 -1.25
N ASN A 324 16.62 -33.62 0.00
CA ASN A 324 17.51 -33.14 1.05
C ASN A 324 18.61 -34.17 1.30
N TYR A 325 19.71 -34.04 0.56
CA TYR A 325 20.89 -34.91 0.64
C TYR A 325 21.42 -35.07 2.08
N GLU A 326 21.41 -34.02 2.89
CA GLU A 326 21.89 -34.06 4.28
C GLU A 326 20.97 -34.85 5.20
N ARG A 327 19.65 -34.78 4.99
CA ARG A 327 18.67 -35.54 5.75
C ARG A 327 18.76 -37.04 5.42
N GLU A 328 18.89 -37.40 4.16
CA GLU A 328 19.05 -38.80 3.77
C GLU A 328 20.39 -39.38 4.21
N ARG A 329 21.50 -38.62 4.12
CA ARG A 329 22.80 -39.08 4.64
C ARG A 329 22.77 -39.38 6.14
N LYS A 330 21.98 -38.63 6.92
CA LYS A 330 21.77 -38.92 8.36
C LYS A 330 20.83 -40.10 8.63
N LEU A 331 19.91 -40.39 7.72
CA LEU A 331 18.94 -41.48 7.87
C LEU A 331 19.52 -42.84 7.43
N TYR A 332 20.35 -42.83 6.38
CA TYR A 332 20.98 -44.02 5.80
C TYR A 332 22.45 -44.21 6.21
N GLY A 333 23.11 -43.19 6.77
CA GLY A 333 24.50 -43.27 7.25
C GLY A 333 24.68 -43.86 8.65
N LEU A 334 23.65 -44.53 9.20
CA LEU A 334 23.68 -45.21 10.51
C LEU A 334 23.56 -46.74 10.37
N CYS A 335 23.68 -47.29 9.16
CA CYS A 335 23.59 -48.74 8.91
C CYS A 335 24.87 -49.29 8.26
N SER A 336 25.98 -49.22 8.99
CA SER A 336 27.26 -49.91 8.78
C SER A 336 28.16 -49.34 9.88
N GLU A 337 28.64 -50.05 10.89
CA GLU A 337 28.87 -51.48 11.13
C GLU A 337 28.73 -51.73 12.64
N ASP A 338 28.21 -52.89 13.03
CA ASP A 338 28.60 -53.52 14.29
C ASP A 338 28.99 -54.98 13.98
N ASP A 339 30.08 -55.38 14.64
CA ASP A 339 30.62 -56.72 14.88
C ASP A 339 31.49 -57.41 13.80
N ASP A 340 32.81 -57.31 13.99
CA ASP A 340 33.60 -58.47 14.44
C ASP A 340 34.87 -58.06 15.21
N GLN A 341 35.14 -58.76 16.32
CA GLN A 341 36.14 -58.47 17.36
C GLN A 341 37.51 -59.12 17.10
N ASN A 342 38.55 -58.45 17.65
CA ASN A 342 39.87 -58.94 18.08
C ASN A 342 40.88 -59.36 16.97
N ASP A 343 42.17 -58.98 16.99
CA ASP A 343 43.12 -58.98 18.10
C ASP A 343 44.14 -57.82 18.11
N ASP A 344 44.64 -57.62 19.32
CA ASP A 344 45.63 -56.69 19.86
C ASP A 344 47.01 -56.67 19.14
N LEU A 345 47.60 -55.47 18.96
CA LEU A 345 49.03 -55.16 19.20
C LEU A 345 49.41 -53.71 18.80
N ASN A 346 49.48 -52.86 19.82
CA ASN A 346 50.40 -51.73 20.04
C ASN A 346 50.88 -50.84 18.86
N ALA A 347 50.28 -49.65 18.79
CA ALA A 347 50.92 -48.35 18.98
C ALA A 347 52.30 -48.08 18.33
N ALA A 348 52.30 -47.41 17.18
CA ALA A 348 53.14 -46.23 16.96
C ALA A 348 52.51 -45.31 15.90
N SER A 349 52.46 -44.04 16.26
CA SER A 349 51.74 -42.94 15.62
C SER A 349 52.42 -42.39 14.37
N ASN A 350 51.60 -42.11 13.35
CA ASN A 350 51.53 -40.85 12.59
C ASN A 350 52.78 -40.38 11.81
N LEU A 351 52.71 -40.37 10.45
CA LEU A 351 52.28 -39.20 9.64
C LEU A 351 52.77 -39.28 8.17
N VAL A 352 51.87 -38.83 7.27
CA VAL A 352 52.10 -38.21 5.93
C VAL A 352 51.93 -39.08 4.67
N SER A 353 50.78 -38.87 4.03
CA SER A 353 50.47 -38.78 2.59
C SER A 353 50.61 -40.00 1.69
N ASP A 354 49.45 -40.54 1.31
CA ASP A 354 49.30 -41.37 0.12
C ASP A 354 48.42 -40.64 -0.90
N GLU A 355 48.99 -40.38 -2.08
CA GLU A 355 48.39 -39.64 -3.18
C GLU A 355 47.70 -40.65 -4.12
N VAL A 356 46.50 -41.10 -3.76
CA VAL A 356 45.71 -42.01 -4.61
C VAL A 356 44.75 -41.20 -5.47
N LYS A 357 45.11 -41.03 -6.74
CA LYS A 357 44.22 -40.58 -7.81
C LYS A 357 43.09 -41.59 -7.99
N THR A 358 41.89 -41.27 -7.53
CA THR A 358 40.68 -41.98 -7.92
C THR A 358 40.07 -41.31 -9.15
N ASP A 359 40.05 -42.13 -10.19
CA ASP A 359 39.54 -41.89 -11.53
C ASP A 359 38.09 -41.38 -11.49
N GLN A 360 37.79 -40.38 -12.32
CA GLN A 360 36.44 -39.85 -12.50
C GLN A 360 35.61 -40.90 -13.23
N SER A 361 35.01 -41.79 -12.46
CA SER A 361 34.00 -42.74 -12.89
C SER A 361 32.79 -41.98 -13.46
N ARG A 362 32.81 -41.89 -14.79
CA ARG A 362 31.69 -41.91 -15.73
C ARG A 362 30.30 -41.91 -15.07
N ALA A 363 29.60 -40.79 -15.20
CA ALA A 363 28.23 -40.65 -14.74
C ALA A 363 27.29 -41.68 -15.40
N TRP A 364 26.59 -42.44 -14.56
CA TRP A 364 25.74 -43.60 -14.91
C TRP A 364 24.55 -43.32 -15.84
N TRP A 365 24.30 -42.07 -16.23
CA TRP A 365 23.21 -41.68 -17.13
C TRP A 365 23.63 -41.47 -18.60
N LYS A 366 24.88 -41.73 -18.96
CA LYS A 366 25.29 -41.73 -20.38
C LYS A 366 25.02 -43.09 -21.03
N LEU A 367 23.89 -43.20 -21.72
CA LEU A 367 23.60 -44.31 -22.63
C LEU A 367 24.48 -44.18 -23.88
N GLU A 368 25.24 -45.23 -24.18
CA GLU A 368 26.01 -45.36 -25.42
C GLU A 368 25.06 -45.50 -26.60
N SER A 369 25.31 -44.74 -27.67
CA SER A 369 24.59 -44.86 -28.93
C SER A 369 25.33 -45.89 -29.78
N ASP A 370 24.82 -47.12 -29.83
CA ASP A 370 25.39 -48.17 -30.66
C ASP A 370 25.25 -47.81 -32.14
N SER A 371 26.39 -47.52 -32.78
CA SER A 371 26.56 -47.52 -34.22
C SER A 371 27.20 -48.83 -34.63
N ASP A 372 26.40 -49.86 -34.88
CA ASP A 372 26.87 -51.06 -35.57
C ASP A 372 26.86 -50.80 -37.07
N SER A 373 28.05 -50.53 -37.60
CA SER A 373 28.38 -50.75 -39.00
C SER A 373 29.50 -51.78 -39.04
N ALA A 374 29.15 -53.01 -39.42
CA ALA A 374 30.10 -54.01 -39.88
C ALA A 374 29.55 -54.67 -41.14
N ALA A 375 30.39 -54.62 -42.17
CA ALA A 375 30.16 -55.04 -43.54
C ALA A 375 30.18 -56.56 -43.72
N SER A 376 29.51 -57.06 -44.77
CA SER A 376 30.14 -57.88 -45.83
C SER A 376 29.10 -58.48 -46.79
N SER A 377 28.99 -57.94 -48.00
CA SER A 377 28.94 -58.62 -49.32
C SER A 377 28.72 -57.60 -50.42
#